data_AF-A0A368G973-F1
#
_entry.id   AF-A0A368G973-F1
#
_cell.length_a   1.000
_cell.length_b   1.000
_cell.length_c   1.000
_cell.angle_alpha   90.00
_cell.angle_beta   90.00
_cell.angle_gamma   90.00
#
_symmetry.space_group_name_H-M   'P 1'
#
loop_
_entity.id
_entity.type
_entity.pdbx_description
1 polymer ?
#
loop_
_entity_poly.entity_id
_entity_poly.type
_entity_poly.pdbx_seq_one_letter_code
_entity_poly.pdbx_strand_id
1 'polypeptide(L)'
;MHIRKVAGSTPRFLITSTPQYGRISLDPTANHSVLFFTFPDILRGRVYYQAFSTDREVTENLELEVRADSVQPARLILPITIIPTDSEMPEHLEKQKEQKADEKEETKIETPRLSPISEQLPVCHNNYALQLFLIVVTVSLLLCYQHSLNLA
;
A
#
# COMPACT_ATOMS: atom_id res chain seq x y z
N MET A 1 -28.14 13.93 8.35
CA MET A 1 -27.13 12.88 8.62
C MET A 1 -25.91 13.56 9.25
N HIS A 2 -25.70 13.38 10.57
CA HIS A 2 -24.72 14.16 11.36
C HIS A 2 -23.40 13.39 11.52
N ILE A 3 -22.37 13.75 10.74
CA ILE A 3 -20.99 13.21 10.85
C ILE A 3 -20.22 13.91 11.98
N ARG A 4 -20.81 13.99 13.19
CA ARG A 4 -20.21 14.74 14.33
C ARG A 4 -19.77 13.88 15.51
N LYS A 5 -20.01 12.56 15.49
CA LYS A 5 -19.89 11.73 16.70
C LYS A 5 -18.57 10.98 16.88
N VAL A 6 -17.64 11.06 15.92
CA VAL A 6 -16.31 10.42 16.04
C VAL A 6 -15.31 11.30 16.79
N ALA A 7 -15.50 12.63 16.76
CA ALA A 7 -14.63 13.60 17.41
C ALA A 7 -14.76 13.50 18.95
N GLY A 8 -13.84 12.76 19.58
CA GLY A 8 -13.80 12.52 21.03
C GLY A 8 -13.78 11.04 21.43
N SER A 9 -14.11 10.13 20.51
CA SER A 9 -13.97 8.68 20.74
C SER A 9 -12.54 8.21 20.43
N THR A 10 -12.13 7.08 21.00
CA THR A 10 -10.92 6.35 20.59
C THR A 10 -11.34 5.10 19.81
N PRO A 11 -11.41 5.15 18.46
CA PRO A 11 -11.83 4.01 17.68
C PRO A 11 -10.95 2.79 17.94
N ARG A 12 -11.61 1.63 18.04
CA ARG A 12 -10.98 0.32 18.19
C ARG A 12 -11.23 -0.49 16.94
N PHE A 13 -10.17 -1.09 16.43
CA PHE A 13 -10.17 -1.98 15.27
C PHE A 13 -10.05 -3.40 15.82
N LEU A 14 -11.10 -4.19 15.71
CA LEU A 14 -11.15 -5.58 16.16
C LEU A 14 -10.87 -6.49 14.98
N ILE A 15 -10.00 -7.48 15.17
CA ILE A 15 -9.71 -8.51 14.18
C ILE A 15 -10.77 -9.59 14.35
N THR A 16 -11.62 -9.78 13.32
CA THR A 16 -12.78 -10.69 13.42
C THR A 16 -12.48 -12.10 12.92
N SER A 17 -11.44 -12.26 12.11
CA SER A 17 -10.91 -13.54 11.64
C SER A 17 -9.41 -13.61 11.90
N THR A 18 -8.91 -14.77 12.33
CA THR A 18 -7.46 -14.96 12.50
C THR A 18 -6.81 -15.09 11.13
N PRO A 19 -5.80 -14.26 10.79
CA PRO A 19 -5.08 -14.41 9.53
C PRO A 19 -4.41 -15.77 9.41
N GLN A 20 -4.42 -16.34 8.21
CA GLN A 20 -3.88 -17.68 7.96
C GLN A 20 -2.38 -17.65 7.68
N TYR A 21 -1.90 -16.66 6.94
CA TYR A 21 -0.52 -16.55 6.48
C TYR A 21 0.23 -15.43 7.18
N GLY A 22 -0.22 -15.02 8.37
CA GLY A 22 0.48 -14.03 9.17
C GLY A 22 -0.15 -13.78 10.51
N ARG A 23 0.25 -12.67 11.13
CA ARG A 23 -0.30 -12.18 12.39
C ARG A 23 -0.26 -10.66 12.46
N ILE A 24 -1.18 -10.11 13.24
CA ILE A 24 -1.15 -8.69 13.64
C ILE A 24 -0.48 -8.59 15.00
N SER A 25 0.54 -7.74 15.14
CA SER A 25 1.16 -7.44 16.44
C SER A 25 1.31 -5.94 16.65
N LEU A 26 1.55 -5.54 17.91
CA LEU A 26 1.90 -4.16 18.27
C LEU A 26 3.41 -3.92 18.48
N ASP A 27 4.19 -5.00 18.37
CA ASP A 27 5.64 -5.02 18.54
C ASP A 27 6.22 -5.93 17.44
N PRO A 28 7.16 -5.43 16.62
CA PRO A 28 7.70 -6.19 15.50
C PRO A 28 8.41 -7.50 15.92
N THR A 29 8.80 -7.63 17.19
CA THR A 29 9.46 -8.82 17.74
C THR A 29 8.51 -9.77 18.45
N ALA A 30 7.23 -9.39 18.62
CA ALA A 30 6.27 -10.19 19.35
C ALA A 30 5.84 -11.43 18.56
N ASN A 31 5.93 -12.59 19.21
CA ASN A 31 5.48 -13.87 18.66
C ASN A 31 4.00 -14.18 18.98
N HIS A 32 3.16 -13.18 19.18
CA HIS A 32 1.73 -13.36 19.47
C HIS A 32 0.88 -12.35 18.70
N SER A 33 -0.32 -12.78 18.34
CA SER A 33 -1.31 -11.91 17.70
C SER A 33 -2.04 -11.06 18.72
N VAL A 34 -2.30 -9.79 18.40
CA VAL A 34 -3.30 -9.00 19.10
C VAL A 34 -4.68 -9.24 18.51
N LEU A 35 -5.74 -9.07 19.31
CA LEU A 35 -7.13 -9.19 18.86
C LEU A 35 -7.75 -7.84 18.45
N PHE A 36 -7.15 -6.75 18.89
CA PHE A 36 -7.55 -5.40 18.52
C PHE A 36 -6.38 -4.43 18.62
N PHE A 37 -6.50 -3.31 17.92
CA PHE A 37 -5.62 -2.15 18.05
C PHE A 37 -6.46 -0.86 18.02
N THR A 38 -5.85 0.26 18.40
CA THR A 38 -6.55 1.55 18.48
C THR A 38 -6.07 2.51 17.40
N PHE A 39 -6.86 3.55 17.13
CA PHE A 39 -6.43 4.61 16.22
C PHE A 39 -5.08 5.25 16.62
N PRO A 40 -4.81 5.54 17.91
CA PRO A 40 -3.48 5.95 18.35
C PRO A 40 -2.34 4.96 18.06
N ASP A 41 -2.59 3.64 17.98
CA ASP A 41 -1.55 2.68 17.60
C ASP A 41 -1.18 2.78 16.12
N ILE A 42 -2.19 3.03 15.27
CA ILE A 42 -1.99 3.32 13.84
C ILE A 42 -1.21 4.63 13.68
N LEU A 43 -1.61 5.70 14.37
CA LEU A 43 -0.94 7.00 14.30
C LEU A 43 0.53 6.94 14.76
N ARG A 44 0.85 6.05 15.70
CA ARG A 44 2.23 5.81 16.16
C ARG A 44 3.00 4.83 15.25
N GLY A 45 2.37 4.28 14.22
CA GLY A 45 2.99 3.33 13.28
C GLY A 45 3.38 2.01 13.93
N ARG A 46 2.67 1.58 14.98
CA ARG A 46 3.03 0.38 15.76
C ARG A 46 2.16 -0.83 15.46
N VAL A 47 1.32 -0.78 14.43
CA VAL A 47 0.50 -1.93 14.01
C VAL A 47 1.23 -2.62 12.86
N TYR A 48 1.62 -3.88 13.07
CA TYR A 48 2.40 -4.64 12.11
C TYR A 48 1.63 -5.87 11.64
N TYR A 49 1.67 -6.13 10.33
CA TYR A 49 1.36 -7.44 9.78
C TYR A 49 2.68 -8.20 9.61
N GLN A 50 2.91 -9.26 10.38
CA GLN A 50 4.03 -10.18 10.13
C GLN A 50 3.54 -11.35 9.29
N ALA A 51 3.99 -11.41 8.03
CA ALA A 51 3.76 -12.55 7.17
C ALA A 51 4.55 -13.78 7.65
N PHE A 52 3.94 -14.96 7.52
CA PHE A 52 4.66 -16.23 7.60
C PHE A 52 5.31 -16.54 6.26
N SER A 53 6.38 -17.33 6.29
CA SER A 53 7.01 -17.80 5.06
C SER A 53 6.02 -18.66 4.26
N THR A 54 5.88 -18.34 2.98
CA THR A 54 5.07 -19.11 2.02
C THR A 54 5.95 -19.55 0.85
N ASP A 55 5.59 -20.67 0.24
CA ASP A 55 6.27 -21.25 -0.93
C ASP A 55 5.83 -20.64 -2.26
N ARG A 56 4.67 -19.99 -2.26
CA ARG A 56 4.06 -19.33 -3.42
C ARG A 56 3.40 -18.02 -3.00
N GLU A 57 3.05 -17.20 -4.00
CA GLU A 57 2.20 -16.03 -3.79
C GLU A 57 0.84 -16.48 -3.24
N VAL A 58 0.43 -15.88 -2.13
CA VAL A 58 -0.88 -16.12 -1.52
C VAL A 58 -1.55 -14.79 -1.22
N THR A 59 -2.87 -14.77 -1.32
CA THR A 59 -3.69 -13.62 -0.93
C THR A 59 -4.68 -14.05 0.13
N GLU A 60 -4.81 -13.26 1.18
CA GLU A 60 -5.84 -13.41 2.20
C GLU A 60 -6.55 -12.10 2.48
N ASN A 61 -7.69 -12.20 3.17
CA ASN A 61 -8.50 -11.04 3.56
C ASN A 61 -8.43 -10.86 5.07
N LEU A 62 -7.82 -9.75 5.51
CA LEU A 62 -7.89 -9.33 6.90
C LEU A 62 -9.23 -8.63 7.16
N GLU A 63 -10.07 -9.25 7.98
CA GLU A 63 -11.37 -8.70 8.35
C GLU A 63 -11.28 -7.91 9.66
N LEU A 64 -11.73 -6.65 9.61
CA LEU A 64 -11.73 -5.74 10.74
C LEU A 64 -13.13 -5.21 11.03
N GLU A 65 -13.47 -5.09 12.30
CA GLU A 65 -14.63 -4.34 12.78
C GLU A 65 -14.17 -3.10 13.55
N VAL A 66 -14.59 -1.92 13.10
CA VAL A 66 -14.29 -0.64 13.72
C VAL A 66 -15.43 -0.25 14.64
N ARG A 67 -15.12 -0.08 15.92
CA ARG A 67 -16.06 0.39 16.95
C ARG A 67 -15.61 1.74 17.50
N ALA A 68 -16.57 2.63 17.71
CA ALA A 68 -16.37 3.94 18.32
C ALA A 68 -17.61 4.31 19.15
N ASP A 69 -17.44 5.23 20.08
CA ASP A 69 -18.52 5.59 21.01
C ASP A 69 -19.73 6.16 20.28
N SER A 70 -20.89 5.57 20.55
CA SER A 70 -22.16 6.00 19.97
C SER A 70 -22.23 6.00 18.43
N VAL A 71 -21.34 5.24 17.76
CA VAL A 71 -21.34 5.03 16.31
C VAL A 71 -21.58 3.55 16.03
N GLN A 72 -22.38 3.25 15.00
CA GLN A 72 -22.61 1.88 14.58
C GLN A 72 -21.28 1.23 14.15
N PRO A 73 -21.00 -0.04 14.52
CA PRO A 73 -19.81 -0.72 14.06
C PRO A 73 -19.74 -0.76 12.53
N ALA A 74 -18.56 -0.46 11.99
CA ALA A 74 -18.28 -0.57 10.55
C ALA A 74 -17.37 -1.77 10.30
N ARG A 75 -17.59 -2.50 9.21
CA ARG A 75 -16.72 -3.63 8.81
C ARG A 75 -15.88 -3.24 7.61
N LEU A 76 -14.63 -3.63 7.64
CA LEU A 76 -13.65 -3.40 6.58
C LEU A 76 -12.95 -4.71 6.26
N ILE A 77 -12.70 -4.95 4.97
CA ILE A 77 -11.90 -6.08 4.50
C ILE A 77 -10.66 -5.49 3.81
N LEU A 78 -9.49 -5.91 4.26
CA LEU A 78 -8.20 -5.52 3.70
C LEU A 78 -7.55 -6.73 3.03
N PRO A 79 -7.46 -6.77 1.68
CA PRO A 79 -6.73 -7.83 0.99
C PRO A 79 -5.22 -7.66 1.23
N ILE A 80 -4.55 -8.75 1.55
CA ILE A 80 -3.10 -8.81 1.78
C ILE A 80 -2.53 -9.88 0.86
N THR A 81 -1.59 -9.50 0.01
CA THR A 81 -0.83 -10.42 -0.84
C THR A 81 0.57 -10.60 -0.26
N ILE A 82 0.95 -11.84 -0.03
CA ILE A 82 2.27 -12.23 0.46
C ILE A 82 3.02 -12.83 -0.72
N ILE A 83 4.12 -12.18 -1.07
CA ILE A 83 5.02 -12.60 -2.15
C ILE A 83 6.22 -13.30 -1.49
N PRO A 84 6.53 -14.56 -1.85
CA PRO A 84 7.72 -15.24 -1.37
C PRO A 84 8.98 -14.46 -1.69
N THR A 85 9.97 -14.53 -0.81
CA THR A 85 11.26 -13.84 -0.99
C THR A 85 11.96 -14.23 -2.29
N ASP A 86 11.76 -15.46 -2.76
CA ASP A 86 12.41 -16.03 -3.95
C ASP A 86 11.52 -15.94 -5.21
N SER A 87 10.39 -15.23 -5.14
CA SER A 87 9.47 -15.12 -6.27
C SER A 87 10.00 -14.11 -7.30
N GLU A 88 10.43 -14.60 -8.46
CA GLU A 88 10.62 -13.79 -9.66
C GLU A 88 9.31 -13.04 -9.97
N MET A 89 9.32 -11.70 -9.98
CA MET A 89 8.10 -10.90 -10.23
C MET A 89 7.55 -11.20 -11.64
N PRO A 90 6.27 -11.58 -11.79
CA PRO A 90 5.67 -11.70 -13.11
C PRO A 90 5.35 -10.30 -13.67
N GLU A 91 6.18 -9.78 -14.58
CA GLU A 91 5.97 -8.51 -15.30
C GLU A 91 4.76 -8.52 -16.27
N HIS A 92 3.84 -9.50 -16.21
CA HIS A 92 2.93 -9.79 -17.32
C HIS A 92 1.43 -9.63 -17.03
N LEU A 93 1.05 -8.71 -16.14
CA LEU A 93 -0.36 -8.39 -15.85
C LEU A 93 -0.87 -7.09 -16.52
N GLU A 94 -0.45 -6.78 -17.75
CA GLU A 94 -1.07 -5.69 -18.54
C GLU A 94 -1.68 -6.11 -19.88
N LYS A 95 -1.61 -7.39 -20.29
CA LYS A 95 -2.11 -7.81 -21.62
C LYS A 95 -3.16 -8.93 -21.58
N GLN A 96 -4.24 -8.74 -20.83
CA GLN A 96 -5.43 -9.62 -20.95
C GLN A 96 -6.77 -8.86 -20.87
N LYS A 97 -6.87 -7.68 -21.51
CA LYS A 97 -8.18 -7.04 -21.75
C LYS A 97 -8.59 -6.87 -23.22
N GLU A 98 -7.72 -7.15 -24.18
CA GLU A 98 -8.07 -7.04 -25.60
C GLU A 98 -7.62 -8.28 -26.35
N GLN A 99 -8.40 -9.36 -26.25
CA GLN A 99 -8.43 -10.45 -27.24
C GLN A 99 -9.60 -11.38 -26.95
N LYS A 100 -10.81 -10.85 -27.16
CA LYS A 100 -11.97 -11.68 -27.49
C LYS A 100 -12.88 -10.92 -28.45
N ALA A 101 -12.35 -10.63 -29.63
CA ALA A 101 -13.15 -10.37 -30.82
C ALA A 101 -12.28 -10.70 -32.05
N ASP A 102 -12.89 -11.45 -32.94
CA ASP A 102 -12.48 -11.84 -34.28
C ASP A 102 -11.47 -12.99 -34.48
N GLU A 103 -12.09 -14.12 -34.79
CA GLU A 103 -11.58 -15.31 -35.44
C GLU A 103 -11.88 -15.18 -36.93
N LYS A 104 -10.86 -14.99 -37.81
CA LYS A 104 -10.74 -15.69 -39.10
C LYS A 104 -9.53 -15.31 -39.97
N GLU A 105 -8.93 -16.37 -40.54
CA GLU A 105 -8.37 -16.50 -41.90
C GLU A 105 -6.86 -16.23 -42.17
N GLU A 106 -6.16 -17.37 -42.30
CA GLU A 106 -5.13 -17.78 -43.28
C GLU A 106 -3.85 -16.96 -43.63
N THR A 107 -2.73 -17.66 -43.39
CA THR A 107 -1.60 -17.93 -44.33
C THR A 107 -0.58 -16.83 -44.64
N LYS A 108 0.69 -17.03 -44.20
CA LYS A 108 1.91 -17.18 -45.04
C LYS A 108 3.21 -16.95 -44.23
N ILE A 109 4.28 -17.63 -44.66
CA ILE A 109 5.55 -17.99 -43.99
C ILE A 109 6.66 -16.93 -44.18
N GLU A 110 7.72 -17.02 -43.34
CA GLU A 110 9.08 -16.39 -43.35
C GLU A 110 9.20 -15.07 -42.56
N THR A 111 10.16 -14.79 -41.66
CA THR A 111 11.60 -15.11 -41.59
C THR A 111 12.11 -14.77 -40.17
N PRO A 112 13.17 -15.38 -39.61
CA PRO A 112 13.72 -15.04 -38.30
C PRO A 112 14.67 -13.85 -38.40
N ARG A 113 14.49 -12.81 -37.58
CA ARG A 113 15.51 -11.78 -37.34
C ARG A 113 15.58 -11.36 -35.87
N LEU A 114 16.78 -11.57 -35.34
CA LEU A 114 17.26 -11.23 -34.01
C LEU A 114 17.12 -9.72 -33.73
N SER A 115 16.68 -9.37 -32.53
CA SER A 115 16.78 -8.01 -31.97
C SER A 115 18.19 -7.79 -31.40
N PRO A 116 18.81 -6.60 -31.58
CA PRO A 116 19.96 -6.23 -30.79
C PRO A 116 19.48 -5.71 -29.43
N ILE A 117 20.05 -6.33 -28.40
CA ILE A 117 20.22 -5.78 -27.06
C ILE A 117 20.84 -4.38 -27.19
N SER A 118 20.17 -3.37 -26.65
CA SER A 118 20.84 -2.15 -26.21
C SER A 118 20.26 -1.77 -24.87
N GLU A 119 21.05 -2.04 -23.84
CA GLU A 119 20.97 -1.44 -22.53
C GLU A 119 20.88 0.08 -22.63
N GLN A 120 19.88 0.68 -21.99
CA GLN A 120 20.03 1.93 -21.24
C GLN A 120 18.71 2.23 -20.52
N LEU A 121 18.66 1.98 -19.21
CA LEU A 121 17.68 2.66 -18.36
C LEU A 121 17.99 4.16 -18.36
N PRO A 122 17.04 5.05 -18.71
CA PRO A 122 17.22 6.47 -18.48
C PRO A 122 17.09 6.74 -16.98
N VAL A 123 18.21 7.13 -16.36
CA VAL A 123 18.22 7.79 -15.06
C VAL A 123 17.23 8.96 -15.11
N CYS A 124 16.22 8.88 -14.25
CA CYS A 124 15.04 9.71 -14.26
C CYS A 124 15.39 11.19 -14.06
N HIS A 125 15.13 12.04 -15.06
CA HIS A 125 15.24 13.50 -14.94
C HIS A 125 14.11 14.12 -14.09
N ASN A 126 13.08 13.36 -13.72
CA ASN A 126 11.90 13.86 -13.00
C ASN A 126 12.07 13.97 -11.47
N ASN A 127 13.19 13.52 -10.89
CA ASN A 127 13.40 13.59 -9.44
C ASN A 127 13.92 14.98 -8.99
N TYR A 128 14.71 15.66 -9.83
CA TYR A 128 15.27 16.97 -9.50
C TYR A 128 14.24 18.09 -9.38
N ALA A 129 13.18 18.07 -10.22
CA ALA A 129 12.12 19.07 -10.15
C ALA A 129 11.32 18.96 -8.84
N LEU A 130 11.02 17.74 -8.41
CA LEU A 130 10.34 17.45 -7.15
C LEU A 130 11.22 17.83 -5.95
N GLN A 131 12.51 17.51 -6.01
CA GLN A 131 13.48 17.88 -4.99
C GLN A 131 13.66 19.40 -4.87
N LEU A 132 13.75 20.13 -5.99
CA LEU A 132 13.82 21.60 -5.99
C LEU A 132 12.54 22.23 -5.44
N PHE A 133 11.37 21.69 -5.79
CA PHE A 133 10.09 22.19 -5.27
C PHE A 133 10.01 22.06 -3.74
N LEU A 134 10.41 20.92 -3.17
CA LEU A 134 10.44 20.72 -1.72
C LEU A 134 11.41 21.68 -1.02
N ILE A 135 12.58 21.94 -1.61
CA ILE A 135 13.55 22.91 -1.07
C ILE A 135 12.96 24.33 -1.08
N VAL A 136 12.30 24.76 -2.15
CA VAL A 136 11.71 26.10 -2.24
C VAL A 136 10.58 26.28 -1.23
N VAL A 137 9.71 25.28 -1.06
CA VAL A 137 8.61 25.32 -0.08
C VAL A 137 9.14 25.42 1.35
N THR A 138 10.13 24.60 1.70
CA THR A 138 10.73 24.62 3.05
C THR A 138 11.40 25.94 3.37
N VAL A 139 12.18 26.52 2.45
CA VAL A 139 12.79 27.84 2.63
C VAL A 139 11.74 28.94 2.77
N SER A 140 10.68 28.89 1.96
CA SER A 140 9.60 29.89 2.01
C SER A 140 8.88 29.85 3.37
N LEU A 141 8.59 28.66 3.90
CA LEU A 141 7.97 28.50 5.21
C LEU A 141 8.88 29.01 6.34
N LEU A 142 10.18 28.76 6.27
CA LEU A 142 11.16 29.27 7.23
C LEU A 142 11.24 30.80 7.20
N LEU A 143 11.24 31.41 6.01
CA LEU A 143 11.24 32.86 5.86
C LEU A 143 9.93 33.49 6.36
N CYS A 144 8.79 32.88 6.04
CA CYS A 144 7.49 33.32 6.56
C CYS A 144 7.42 33.21 8.09
N TYR A 145 7.95 32.12 8.66
CA TYR A 145 8.00 31.91 10.11
C TYR A 145 8.91 32.94 10.79
N GLN A 146 10.12 33.16 10.26
CA GLN A 146 11.05 34.16 10.78
C GLN A 146 10.47 35.57 10.68
N HIS A 147 9.81 35.92 9.57
CA HIS A 147 9.15 37.22 9.44
C HIS A 147 7.99 37.39 10.42
N SER A 148 7.20 36.34 10.66
CA SER A 148 6.11 36.37 11.65
C SER A 148 6.60 36.58 13.09
N LEU A 149 7.78 36.06 13.42
CA LEU A 149 8.43 36.25 14.73
C LEU A 149 9.05 37.64 14.91
N ASN A 150 9.44 38.32 13.83
CA ASN A 150 10.01 39.67 13.91
C ASN A 150 8.93 40.78 13.95
N LEU A 151 7.65 40.43 13.75
CA LEU A 151 6.51 41.36 13.81
C LEU A 151 5.68 41.22 15.11
N ALA A 152 6.06 40.33 16.03
CA ALA A 152 5.47 40.15 17.35
C ALA A 152 6.38 40.71 18.44
#